data_AF-A0A9X1GEP4-F1
#
_entry.id   AF-A0A9X1GEP4-F1
#
_cell.length_a   1.000
_cell.length_b   1.000
_cell.length_c   1.000
_cell.angle_alpha   90.00
_cell.angle_beta   90.00
_cell.angle_gamma   90.00
#
_symmetry.space_group_name_H-M   'P 1'
#
loop_
_entity.id
_entity.type
_entity.pdbx_description
1 polymer ?
#
loop_
_entity_poly.entity_id
_entity_poly.type
_entity_poly.pdbx_seq_one_letter_code
_entity_poly.pdbx_strand_id
1 'polypeptide(L)'
;MVKKHLDEAETIVIATDSDREGEAIARLIINLSGNSRKTIKRLWINSLETSEIKKGFQNLKDGQAFYSTYKEAETRQIADWLVGINLTRLYTLYMQKNGMRGVFSVGRVQPPTLFLIYQRNEEIKHFVSKLFYV
;
A
#
# COMPACT_ATOMS: atom_id res chain seq x y z
N MET A 1 15.57 2.81 -19.33
CA MET A 1 15.32 1.48 -19.92
C MET A 1 13.82 1.18 -20.06
N VAL A 2 13.06 1.06 -18.97
CA VAL A 2 11.61 0.73 -19.02
C VAL A 2 10.80 1.70 -19.89
N LYS A 3 10.98 3.02 -19.73
CA LYS A 3 10.29 4.03 -20.55
C LYS A 3 10.47 3.79 -22.07
N LYS A 4 11.70 3.52 -22.52
CA LYS A 4 11.99 3.27 -23.95
C LYS A 4 11.15 2.10 -24.48
N HIS A 5 11.12 0.98 -23.76
CA HIS A 5 10.30 -0.17 -24.16
C HIS A 5 8.80 0.12 -24.09
N LEU A 6 8.36 0.90 -23.11
CA LEU A 6 6.97 1.35 -23.04
C LEU A 6 6.60 2.27 -24.21
N ASP A 7 7.51 3.12 -24.68
CA ASP A 7 7.31 4.03 -25.81
C ASP A 7 7.23 3.24 -27.14
N GLU A 8 8.05 2.20 -27.31
CA GLU A 8 8.09 1.34 -28.50
C GLU A 8 6.96 0.30 -28.56
N ALA A 9 6.44 -0.16 -27.41
CA ALA A 9 5.43 -1.21 -27.35
C ALA A 9 4.05 -0.73 -27.82
N GLU A 10 3.33 -1.55 -28.59
CA GLU A 10 1.92 -1.33 -28.93
C GLU A 10 0.99 -1.76 -27.79
N THR A 11 1.31 -2.89 -27.15
CA THR A 11 0.55 -3.46 -26.03
C THR A 11 1.46 -3.63 -24.81
N ILE A 12 0.95 -3.25 -23.64
CA ILE A 12 1.63 -3.39 -22.36
C ILE A 12 0.94 -4.51 -21.57
N VAL A 13 1.69 -5.52 -21.15
CA VAL A 13 1.20 -6.57 -20.25
C VAL A 13 1.70 -6.30 -18.84
N ILE A 14 0.80 -6.02 -17.92
CA ILE A 14 1.12 -5.93 -16.48
C ILE A 14 1.25 -7.35 -15.94
N ALA A 15 2.44 -7.69 -15.45
CA ALA A 15 2.79 -9.00 -14.90
C ALA A 15 3.34 -8.92 -13.46
N THR A 16 3.02 -7.84 -12.73
CA THR A 16 3.31 -7.71 -11.30
C THR A 16 2.44 -8.66 -10.47
N ASP A 17 2.71 -8.77 -9.17
CA ASP A 17 1.94 -9.61 -8.26
C ASP A 17 0.43 -9.33 -8.34
N SER A 18 -0.38 -10.37 -8.19
CA SER A 18 -1.85 -10.33 -8.33
C SER A 18 -2.52 -9.70 -7.11
N ASP A 19 -2.13 -8.47 -6.78
CA ASP A 19 -2.68 -7.70 -5.67
C ASP A 19 -2.79 -6.20 -6.03
N ARG A 20 -3.23 -5.41 -5.06
CA ARG A 20 -3.45 -3.97 -5.21
C ARG A 20 -2.17 -3.15 -5.34
N GLU A 21 -1.07 -3.58 -4.72
CA GLU A 21 0.22 -2.87 -4.79
C GLU A 21 0.90 -3.15 -6.13
N GLY A 22 0.82 -4.38 -6.62
CA GLY A 22 1.27 -4.79 -7.94
C GLY A 22 0.58 -3.99 -9.05
N GLU A 23 -0.73 -3.78 -8.95
CA GLU A 23 -1.45 -2.87 -9.86
C GLU A 23 -0.94 -1.43 -9.75
N ALA A 24 -0.77 -0.93 -8.53
CA ALA A 24 -0.36 0.45 -8.28
C ALA A 24 1.03 0.76 -8.85
N ILE A 25 2.01 -0.10 -8.60
CA ILE A 25 3.39 0.07 -9.07
C ILE A 25 3.42 0.11 -10.60
N ALA A 26 2.82 -0.89 -11.25
CA ALA A 26 2.85 -0.98 -12.71
C ALA A 26 2.18 0.23 -13.36
N ARG A 27 0.99 0.61 -12.88
CA ARG A 27 0.24 1.74 -13.44
C ARG A 27 0.89 3.08 -13.15
N LEU A 28 1.51 3.26 -11.98
CA LEU A 28 2.29 4.46 -11.68
C LEU A 28 3.44 4.62 -12.69
N ILE A 29 4.19 3.55 -12.97
CA ILE A 29 5.29 3.58 -13.95
C ILE A 29 4.76 3.91 -15.36
N ILE A 30 3.67 3.26 -15.79
CA ILE A 30 3.05 3.51 -17.09
C ILE A 30 2.56 4.96 -17.20
N ASN A 31 1.88 5.47 -16.16
CA ASN A 31 1.36 6.83 -16.13
C ASN A 31 2.48 7.88 -16.16
N LEU A 32 3.51 7.72 -15.32
CA LEU A 32 4.68 8.60 -15.30
C LEU A 32 5.48 8.57 -16.60
N SER A 33 5.43 7.45 -17.34
CA SER A 33 6.06 7.35 -18.66
C SER A 33 5.28 8.05 -19.78
N GLY A 34 4.02 8.44 -19.53
CA GLY A 34 3.13 9.04 -20.54
C GLY A 34 2.38 8.02 -21.42
N ASN A 35 2.46 6.73 -21.10
CA ASN A 35 1.91 5.65 -21.93
C ASN A 35 0.56 5.10 -21.44
N SER A 36 -0.18 5.87 -20.64
CA SER A 36 -1.46 5.45 -20.02
C SER A 36 -2.59 5.16 -21.01
N ARG A 37 -2.48 5.65 -22.25
CA ARG A 37 -3.49 5.46 -23.31
C ARG A 37 -3.26 4.20 -24.16
N LYS A 38 -2.15 3.50 -23.97
CA LYS A 38 -1.84 2.28 -24.72
C LYS A 38 -2.73 1.13 -24.29
N THR A 39 -2.84 0.11 -25.14
CA THR A 39 -3.56 -1.11 -24.80
C THR A 39 -2.87 -1.81 -23.63
N ILE A 40 -3.59 -1.98 -22.52
CA ILE A 40 -3.08 -2.64 -21.32
C ILE A 40 -3.79 -3.97 -21.14
N LYS A 41 -3.00 -5.03 -20.96
CA LYS A 41 -3.44 -6.37 -20.55
C LYS A 41 -2.90 -6.71 -19.18
N ARG A 42 -3.54 -7.65 -18.50
CA ARG A 42 -3.17 -8.07 -17.15
C ARG A 42 -3.01 -9.58 -17.05
N LEU A 43 -1.80 -10.01 -16.66
CA LEU A 43 -1.51 -11.38 -16.25
C LEU A 43 -1.84 -11.54 -14.76
N TRP A 44 -2.93 -12.21 -14.41
CA TRP A 44 -3.37 -12.36 -13.02
C TRP A 44 -3.17 -13.79 -12.52
N ILE A 45 -1.98 -14.09 -12.02
CA ILE A 45 -1.58 -15.40 -11.50
C ILE A 45 -0.95 -15.25 -10.11
N ASN A 46 -1.09 -16.29 -9.28
CA ASN A 46 -0.52 -16.37 -7.92
C ASN A 46 0.52 -17.50 -7.79
N SER A 47 0.96 -18.07 -8.91
CA SER A 47 1.92 -19.17 -8.97
C SER A 47 2.97 -18.89 -10.04
N LEU A 48 4.22 -19.26 -9.74
CA LEU A 48 5.36 -19.17 -10.66
C LEU A 48 5.61 -20.48 -11.43
N GLU A 49 4.73 -21.47 -11.28
CA GLU A 49 4.79 -22.71 -12.03
C GLU A 49 4.64 -22.46 -13.54
N THR A 50 5.49 -23.10 -14.34
CA THR A 50 5.56 -22.85 -15.78
C THR A 50 4.22 -23.09 -16.49
N SER A 51 3.46 -24.11 -16.03
CA SER A 51 2.14 -24.43 -16.55
C SER A 51 1.13 -23.31 -16.29
N GLU A 52 1.14 -22.72 -15.09
CA GLU A 52 0.24 -21.63 -14.70
C GLU A 52 0.59 -20.32 -15.40
N ILE A 53 1.89 -20.02 -15.56
CA ILE A 53 2.34 -18.87 -16.37
C ILE A 53 1.83 -19.00 -17.81
N LYS A 54 2.01 -20.15 -18.45
CA LYS A 54 1.54 -20.39 -19.83
C LYS A 54 0.03 -20.22 -19.95
N LYS A 55 -0.75 -20.82 -19.03
CA LYS A 55 -2.22 -20.65 -19.00
C LYS A 55 -2.63 -19.19 -18.76
N GLY A 56 -1.91 -18.48 -17.90
CA GLY A 56 -2.15 -17.06 -17.61
C GLY A 56 -1.93 -16.17 -18.83
N PHE A 57 -0.86 -16.40 -19.60
CA PHE A 57 -0.59 -15.67 -20.84
C PHE A 57 -1.59 -16.00 -21.96
N GLN A 58 -2.14 -17.23 -21.99
CA GLN A 58 -3.23 -17.58 -22.91
C GLN A 58 -4.56 -16.87 -22.56
N ASN A 59 -4.75 -16.51 -21.28
CA ASN A 59 -5.99 -15.93 -20.76
C ASN A 59 -5.75 -14.54 -20.15
N LEU A 60 -5.02 -13.68 -20.86
CA LEU A 60 -4.78 -12.31 -20.42
C LEU A 60 -6.09 -11.54 -20.26
N LYS A 61 -6.26 -10.90 -19.11
CA LYS A 61 -7.42 -10.07 -18.83
C LYS A 61 -7.22 -8.67 -19.39
N ASP A 62 -8.31 -7.98 -19.67
CA ASP A 62 -8.27 -6.55 -19.96
C ASP A 62 -7.75 -5.80 -18.73
N GLY A 63 -6.75 -4.93 -18.92
CA GLY A 63 -6.22 -4.09 -17.86
C GLY A 63 -7.30 -3.20 -17.24
N GLN A 64 -8.30 -2.77 -18.01
CA GLN A 64 -9.37 -1.90 -17.51
C GLN A 64 -10.17 -2.53 -16.35
N ALA A 65 -10.28 -3.86 -16.32
CA ALA A 65 -10.95 -4.59 -15.24
C ALA A 65 -10.28 -4.38 -13.86
N PHE A 66 -9.01 -3.95 -13.82
CA PHE A 66 -8.22 -3.73 -12.60
C PHE A 66 -7.97 -2.25 -12.29
N TYR A 67 -8.55 -1.33 -13.09
CA TYR A 67 -8.35 0.10 -12.88
C TYR A 67 -8.89 0.57 -11.52
N SER A 68 -10.00 -0.01 -11.06
CA SER A 68 -10.57 0.27 -9.74
C SER A 68 -9.61 -0.14 -8.60
N THR A 69 -8.94 -1.29 -8.72
CA THR A 69 -7.93 -1.77 -7.78
C THR A 69 -6.74 -0.80 -7.68
N TYR A 70 -6.27 -0.28 -8.82
CA TYR A 70 -5.28 0.79 -8.82
C TYR A 70 -5.78 2.06 -8.13
N LYS A 71 -7.00 2.49 -8.42
CA LYS A 71 -7.57 3.69 -7.80
C LYS A 71 -7.76 3.55 -6.30
N GLU A 72 -8.15 2.38 -5.81
CA GLU A 72 -8.18 2.07 -4.39
C GLU A 72 -6.78 2.24 -3.77
N ALA A 73 -5.75 1.67 -4.40
CA ALA A 73 -4.39 1.72 -3.90
C ALA A 73 -3.78 3.14 -3.94
N GLU A 74 -4.02 3.88 -5.01
CA GLU A 74 -3.62 5.29 -5.13
C GLU A 74 -4.31 6.15 -4.06
N THR A 75 -5.62 5.98 -3.87
CA THR A 75 -6.39 6.75 -2.88
C THR A 75 -5.85 6.50 -1.47
N ARG A 76 -5.56 5.25 -1.14
CA ARG A 76 -4.95 4.88 0.15
C ARG A 76 -3.57 5.49 0.33
N GLN A 77 -2.71 5.45 -0.68
CA GLN A 77 -1.39 6.10 -0.62
C GLN A 77 -1.50 7.61 -0.37
N ILE A 78 -2.42 8.28 -1.06
CA ILE A 78 -2.68 9.71 -0.87
C ILE A 78 -3.20 9.98 0.54
N ALA A 79 -4.16 9.19 1.03
CA ALA A 79 -4.72 9.34 2.37
C ALA A 79 -3.66 9.14 3.47
N ASP A 80 -2.85 8.08 3.35
CA ASP A 80 -1.78 7.79 4.29
C ASP A 80 -0.71 8.89 4.27
N TRP A 81 -0.37 9.41 3.09
CA TRP A 81 0.57 10.53 2.96
C TRP A 81 0.01 11.82 3.56
N LEU A 82 -1.25 12.17 3.28
CA LEU A 82 -1.89 13.39 3.79
C LEU A 82 -1.96 13.39 5.32
N VAL A 83 -2.41 12.30 5.94
CA VAL A 83 -2.45 12.17 7.40
C VAL A 83 -1.02 12.16 7.96
N GLY A 84 -0.15 11.38 7.33
CA GLY A 84 1.24 11.19 7.73
C GLY A 84 2.03 12.49 7.81
N ILE A 85 2.09 13.22 6.70
CA ILE A 85 2.92 14.41 6.57
C ILE A 85 2.42 15.56 7.44
N ASN A 86 1.11 15.77 7.50
CA ASN A 86 0.53 16.90 8.22
C ASN A 86 0.60 16.68 9.73
N LEU A 87 0.14 15.53 10.22
CA LEU A 87 0.09 15.28 11.66
C LEU A 87 1.48 15.06 12.25
N THR A 88 2.39 14.35 11.54
CA THR A 88 3.77 14.21 12.01
C THR A 88 4.42 15.58 12.22
N ARG A 89 4.26 16.52 11.28
CA ARG A 89 4.82 17.86 11.42
C ARG A 89 4.17 18.64 12.56
N LEU A 90 2.83 18.61 12.65
CA LEU A 90 2.08 19.28 13.71
C LEU A 90 2.54 18.81 15.10
N TYR A 91 2.52 17.50 15.35
CA TYR A 91 2.88 16.94 16.65
C TYR A 91 4.37 17.11 16.94
N THR A 92 5.24 16.95 15.95
CA THR A 92 6.68 17.18 16.14
C THR A 92 6.95 18.61 16.59
N LEU A 93 6.38 19.61 15.91
CA LEU A 93 6.57 21.01 16.28
C LEU A 93 5.95 21.34 17.64
N TYR A 94 4.76 20.80 17.92
CA TYR A 94 4.11 20.97 19.22
C TYR A 94 4.97 20.40 20.36
N MET A 95 5.49 19.19 20.21
CA MET A 95 6.31 18.56 21.24
C MET A 95 7.66 19.24 21.43
N GLN A 96 8.27 19.74 20.34
CA GLN A 96 9.50 20.53 20.41
C GLN A 96 9.31 21.86 21.16
N LYS A 97 8.17 22.54 20.96
CA LYS A 97 7.82 23.73 21.74
C LYS A 97 7.68 23.44 23.24
N ASN A 98 7.31 22.21 23.60
CA ASN A 98 7.19 21.74 24.99
C ASN A 98 8.49 21.11 25.52
N GLY A 99 9.64 21.37 24.87
CA GLY A 99 10.96 20.95 25.35
C GLY A 99 11.36 19.52 25.00
N MET A 100 10.54 18.77 24.26
CA MET A 100 10.90 17.42 23.82
C MET A 100 11.74 17.45 22.55
N ARG A 101 12.69 16.52 22.43
CA ARG A 101 13.54 16.38 21.23
C ARG A 101 13.13 15.14 20.44
N GLY A 102 13.24 15.21 19.12
CA GLY A 102 12.95 14.10 18.21
C GLY A 102 11.81 14.38 17.24
N VAL A 103 11.42 13.33 16.51
CA VAL A 103 10.31 13.32 15.56
C VAL A 103 9.18 12.49 16.16
N PHE A 104 7.97 13.04 16.12
CA PHE A 104 6.76 12.40 16.61
C PHE A 104 5.92 12.00 15.41
N SER A 105 6.21 10.80 14.86
CA SER A 105 5.52 10.27 13.69
C SER A 105 4.06 9.94 14.02
N VAL A 106 3.16 10.44 13.19
CA VAL A 106 1.73 10.16 13.24
C VAL A 106 1.30 9.71 11.86
N GLY A 107 0.56 8.61 11.80
CA GLY A 107 -0.01 8.08 10.56
C GLY A 107 -1.41 7.52 10.81
N ARG A 108 -2.09 7.01 9.79
CA ARG A 108 -3.41 6.40 9.98
C ARG A 108 -3.36 5.07 10.74
N VAL A 109 -2.22 4.37 10.71
CA VAL A 109 -2.04 3.03 11.31
C VAL A 109 -1.23 3.08 12.62
N GLN A 110 -0.13 3.85 12.66
CA GLN A 110 0.81 3.84 13.79
C GLN A 110 0.18 4.22 15.15
N PRO A 111 -0.55 5.36 15.30
CA PRO A 111 -1.14 5.75 16.58
C PRO A 111 -2.26 4.81 17.06
N PRO A 112 -3.21 4.34 16.21
CA PRO A 112 -4.16 3.32 16.65
C PRO A 112 -3.48 2.05 17.16
N THR A 113 -2.43 1.57 16.49
CA THR A 113 -1.67 0.41 16.97
C THR A 113 -0.99 0.68 18.32
N LEU A 114 -0.36 1.85 18.47
CA LEU A 114 0.24 2.25 19.76
C LEU A 114 -0.82 2.35 20.87
N PHE A 115 -2.01 2.83 20.54
CA PHE A 115 -3.11 2.96 21.50
C PHE A 115 -3.59 1.60 22.02
N LEU A 116 -3.65 0.57 21.16
CA LEU A 116 -3.97 -0.80 21.61
C LEU A 116 -2.95 -1.34 22.62
N ILE A 117 -1.66 -1.08 22.38
CA ILE A 117 -0.59 -1.47 23.32
C ILE A 117 -0.74 -0.71 24.63
N TYR A 118 -1.01 0.60 24.57
CA TYR A 118 -1.27 1.43 25.73
C TYR A 118 -2.44 0.89 26.55
N GLN A 119 -3.58 0.60 25.92
CA GLN A 119 -4.77 0.05 26.58
C GLN A 119 -4.47 -1.27 27.29
N ARG A 120 -3.79 -2.21 26.61
CA ARG A 120 -3.40 -3.48 27.23
C ARG A 120 -2.46 -3.28 28.43
N ASN A 121 -1.54 -2.33 28.34
CA ASN A 121 -0.66 -2.01 29.45
C ASN A 121 -1.43 -1.43 30.64
N GLU A 122 -2.44 -0.59 30.40
CA GLU A 122 -3.31 -0.08 31.46
C GLU A 122 -4.17 -1.18 32.09
N GLU A 123 -4.70 -2.12 31.29
CA GLU A 123 -5.42 -3.30 31.81
C GLU A 123 -4.53 -4.12 32.75
N ILE A 124 -3.26 -4.34 32.39
CA ILE A 124 -2.30 -5.09 33.21
C ILE A 124 -1.99 -4.35 34.51
N LYS A 125 -1.72 -3.03 34.44
CA LYS A 125 -1.42 -2.23 35.64
C LYS A 125 -2.55 -2.23 36.66
N HIS A 126 -3.79 -2.23 36.19
CA HIS A 126 -4.98 -2.19 37.04
C HIS A 126 -5.54 -3.59 37.33
N PHE A 127 -4.91 -4.65 36.84
CA PHE A 127 -5.34 -6.01 37.10
C PHE A 127 -5.08 -6.37 38.56
N VAL A 128 -6.16 -6.61 39.31
CA VAL A 128 -6.10 -7.15 40.67
C VAL A 128 -6.38 -8.65 40.59
N SER A 129 -5.35 -9.45 40.83
CA SER A 129 -5.46 -10.92 40.84
C SER A 129 -6.48 -11.38 41.88
N LYS A 130 -7.35 -12.31 41.51
CA LYS A 130 -8.36 -12.91 42.38
C LYS A 130 -8.15 -14.41 42.46
N LEU A 131 -8.25 -14.94 43.67
CA LEU A 131 -8.22 -16.38 43.91
C LEU A 131 -9.45 -17.01 43.25
N PHE A 132 -9.26 -18.12 42.52
CA PHE A 132 -10.35 -18.92 41.97
C PHE A 132 -10.01 -20.41 42.11
N TYR A 133 -11.03 -21.26 42.08
CA TYR A 133 -10.92 -22.71 42.17
C TYR A 133 -11.54 -23.34 40.92
N VAL A 134 -10.98 -24.47 40.46
CA VAL A 134 -11.43 -25.24 39.28
C VAL A 134 -12.09 -26.53 39.74
#